data_AF-R7IW06-F1
#
_entry.id   AF-R7IW06-F1
#
_cell.length_a   1.000
_cell.length_b   1.000
_cell.length_c   1.000
_cell.angle_alpha   90.00
_cell.angle_beta   90.00
_cell.angle_gamma   90.00
#
_symmetry.space_group_name_H-M   'P 1'
#
loop_
_entity.id
_entity.type
_entity.pdbx_description
1 polymer ?
#
loop_
_entity_poly.entity_id
_entity_poly.type
_entity_poly.pdbx_seq_one_letter_code
_entity_poly.pdbx_strand_id
1 'polypeptide(L)'
;MLQETEKKGFWKNTPQDVKYLILILVGFMFLIFDQHIVCSWLNGIYPAYSESSGINTEFQLYTLNYLFGLSYNVYEYSIGELAYNIRIDVFSDFIGYILITMGLLKLAKKTKIFNVAAMTSIGAIILYVATRLLPFMFNGAQLCYMCFWLIIAQMGLDICIGYMFVYGVCDLLSGYQYVRDRRAIGISWFASVVLNITVMVVMWMAPMMNGALLTFYNIFDLAVNLLFFWFVFRVRDYILGYKQS
;
A
#
# COMPACT_ATOMS: atom_id res chain seq x y z
N MET A 1 45.34 4.16 27.47
CA MET A 1 44.92 4.09 26.05
C MET A 1 43.42 3.85 26.05
N LEU A 2 42.65 4.87 25.69
CA LEU A 2 41.20 4.75 25.50
C LEU A 2 40.98 3.92 24.24
N GLN A 3 40.42 2.72 24.38
CA GLN A 3 39.96 1.95 23.22
C GLN A 3 38.79 2.71 22.60
N GLU A 4 39.02 3.28 21.42
CA GLU A 4 37.97 3.74 20.53
C GLU A 4 37.03 2.58 20.24
N THR A 5 35.84 2.62 20.81
CA THR A 5 34.74 1.75 20.42
C THR A 5 34.31 2.19 19.03
N GLU A 6 34.82 1.52 17.99
CA GLU A 6 34.26 1.64 16.64
C GLU A 6 32.74 1.49 16.72
N LYS A 7 32.01 2.58 16.51
CA LYS A 7 30.57 2.56 16.29
C LYS A 7 30.30 1.87 14.96
N LYS A 8 30.36 0.54 14.94
CA LYS A 8 29.93 -0.28 13.81
C LYS A 8 28.43 0.00 13.61
N GLY A 9 28.09 0.58 12.46
CA GLY A 9 26.75 1.11 12.17
C GLY A 9 25.65 0.07 12.40
N PHE A 10 24.46 0.53 12.83
CA PHE A 10 23.29 -0.27 13.18
C PHE A 10 23.07 -1.49 12.27
N TRP A 11 23.09 -1.27 10.95
CA TRP A 11 22.91 -2.31 9.93
C TRP A 11 23.99 -3.40 9.90
N LYS A 12 25.21 -3.13 10.38
CA LYS A 12 26.30 -4.12 10.37
C LYS A 12 26.11 -5.18 11.46
N ASN A 13 25.42 -4.83 12.56
CA ASN A 13 25.18 -5.71 13.70
C ASN A 13 23.77 -6.33 13.72
N THR A 14 22.85 -5.88 12.85
CA THR A 14 21.51 -6.44 12.76
C THR A 14 21.52 -7.83 12.09
N PRO A 15 20.88 -8.86 12.68
CA PRO A 15 20.74 -10.17 12.06
C PRO A 15 20.05 -10.09 10.68
N GLN A 16 20.42 -10.99 9.75
CA GLN A 16 19.86 -10.98 8.39
C GLN A 16 18.33 -11.13 8.38
N ASP A 17 17.77 -11.99 9.21
CA ASP A 17 16.33 -12.21 9.24
C ASP A 17 15.57 -10.96 9.75
N VAL A 18 16.17 -10.18 10.66
CA VAL A 18 15.61 -8.91 11.14
C VAL A 18 15.62 -7.88 10.02
N LYS A 19 16.66 -7.85 9.18
CA LYS A 19 16.71 -6.99 8.00
C LYS A 19 15.60 -7.33 7.01
N TYR A 20 15.31 -8.61 6.79
CA TYR A 20 14.21 -9.03 5.91
C TYR A 20 12.85 -8.62 6.47
N LEU A 21 12.63 -8.77 7.78
CA LEU A 21 11.41 -8.29 8.42
C LEU A 21 11.26 -6.76 8.29
N ILE A 22 12.32 -6.00 8.56
CA ILE A 22 12.33 -4.54 8.35
C ILE A 22 12.01 -4.20 6.90
N LEU A 23 12.56 -4.94 5.95
CA LEU A 23 12.35 -4.71 4.53
C LEU A 23 10.88 -4.92 4.13
N ILE A 24 10.19 -5.92 4.70
CA ILE A 24 8.74 -6.10 4.52
C ILE A 24 7.97 -4.94 5.13
N LEU A 25 8.30 -4.54 6.36
CA LEU A 25 7.62 -3.45 7.06
C LEU A 25 7.77 -2.12 6.31
N VAL A 26 8.97 -1.81 5.83
CA VAL A 26 9.22 -0.64 4.98
C VAL A 26 8.44 -0.73 3.67
N GLY A 27 8.34 -1.93 3.08
CA GLY A 27 7.51 -2.17 1.91
C GLY A 27 6.03 -1.84 2.16
N PHE A 28 5.45 -2.30 3.27
CA PHE A 28 4.09 -1.90 3.65
C PHE A 28 3.98 -0.41 3.96
N MET A 29 5.00 0.21 4.56
CA MET A 29 5.01 1.66 4.76
C MET A 29 4.92 2.42 3.43
N PHE A 30 5.61 1.97 2.37
CA PHE A 30 5.47 2.59 1.05
C PHE A 30 4.06 2.47 0.47
N LEU A 31 3.34 1.37 0.75
CA LEU A 31 1.93 1.22 0.36
C LEU A 31 0.99 2.14 1.16
N ILE A 32 1.31 2.45 2.42
CA ILE A 32 0.49 3.31 3.28
C ILE A 32 0.79 4.80 3.06
N PHE A 33 2.05 5.14 2.82
CA PHE A 33 2.50 6.50 2.53
C PHE A 33 2.27 6.87 1.06
N ASP A 34 1.28 6.29 0.39
CA ASP A 34 0.73 6.70 -0.90
C ASP A 34 0.22 8.16 -0.83
N GLN A 35 1.15 9.09 -0.66
CA GLN A 35 0.98 10.52 -0.68
C GLN A 35 1.42 10.96 -2.06
N HIS A 36 0.44 11.17 -2.94
CA HIS A 36 0.58 11.65 -4.31
C HIS A 36 1.78 12.59 -4.53
N ILE A 37 2.97 12.03 -4.84
CA ILE A 37 4.14 12.84 -5.17
C ILE A 37 3.99 13.26 -6.62
N VAL A 38 3.56 14.50 -6.83
CA VAL A 38 3.31 15.06 -8.17
C VAL A 38 4.61 15.14 -8.97
N CYS A 39 4.82 14.20 -9.87
CA CYS A 39 5.91 14.24 -10.85
C CYS A 39 5.49 15.00 -12.11
N SER A 40 5.53 16.34 -12.06
CA SER A 40 5.04 17.22 -13.14
C SER A 40 5.68 16.97 -14.53
N TRP A 41 6.85 16.34 -14.60
CA TRP A 41 7.55 16.04 -15.84
C TRP A 41 6.98 14.82 -16.62
N LEU A 42 6.16 13.99 -15.98
CA LEU A 42 5.47 12.85 -16.59
C LEU A 42 4.12 13.22 -17.23
N ASN A 43 3.59 14.42 -16.92
CA ASN A 43 2.29 14.90 -17.39
C ASN A 43 2.14 14.93 -18.93
N GLY A 44 3.24 14.98 -19.67
CA GLY A 44 3.23 15.04 -21.14
C GLY A 44 3.31 13.69 -21.88
N ILE A 45 3.45 12.57 -21.15
CA ILE A 45 3.65 11.24 -21.76
C ILE A 45 2.30 10.50 -21.94
N TYR A 46 1.29 10.88 -21.17
CA TYR A 46 0.00 10.18 -21.16
C TYR A 46 -1.00 10.83 -22.13
N PRO A 47 -1.85 10.02 -22.80
CA PRO A 47 -2.84 10.52 -23.75
C PRO A 47 -3.90 11.38 -23.05
N ALA A 48 -4.28 12.51 -23.68
CA ALA A 48 -5.40 13.32 -23.26
C ALA A 48 -6.73 12.61 -23.56
N TYR A 49 -7.67 12.63 -22.61
CA TYR A 49 -8.98 12.00 -22.78
C TYR A 49 -10.03 13.00 -23.28
N SER A 50 -11.05 12.49 -23.95
CA SER A 50 -12.18 13.26 -24.48
C SER A 50 -13.47 12.65 -23.95
N GLU A 51 -14.33 13.51 -23.40
CA GLU A 51 -15.57 13.14 -22.72
C GLU A 51 -16.75 12.83 -23.66
N SER A 52 -16.53 12.80 -24.98
CA SER A 52 -17.59 12.73 -26.00
C SER A 52 -18.36 11.39 -26.07
N SER A 53 -18.26 10.51 -25.07
CA SER A 53 -18.80 9.14 -25.10
C SER A 53 -19.70 8.77 -23.91
N GLY A 54 -20.32 9.74 -23.22
CA GLY A 54 -21.34 9.48 -22.20
C GLY A 54 -20.79 8.88 -20.91
N ILE A 55 -20.34 9.74 -20.00
CA ILE A 55 -20.02 9.35 -18.63
C ILE A 55 -21.34 9.21 -17.86
N ASN A 56 -21.73 7.99 -17.52
CA ASN A 56 -23.00 7.72 -16.84
C ASN A 56 -22.92 7.69 -15.31
N THR A 57 -21.76 7.78 -14.66
CA THR A 57 -21.67 7.77 -13.19
C THR A 57 -20.47 8.55 -12.62
N GLU A 58 -20.74 9.57 -11.80
CA GLU A 58 -19.77 10.46 -11.13
C GLU A 58 -18.67 9.70 -10.35
N PHE A 59 -19.02 8.54 -9.79
CA PHE A 59 -18.13 7.70 -8.98
C PHE A 59 -16.88 7.19 -9.72
N GLN A 60 -17.00 6.99 -11.03
CA GLN A 60 -15.90 6.47 -11.85
C GLN A 60 -14.90 7.54 -12.23
N LEU A 61 -15.37 8.78 -12.32
CA LEU A 61 -14.54 9.96 -12.55
C LEU A 61 -13.66 10.23 -11.32
N TYR A 62 -14.20 10.01 -10.11
CA TYR A 62 -13.44 10.06 -8.86
C TYR A 62 -12.38 8.97 -8.75
N THR A 63 -12.66 7.79 -9.32
CA THR A 63 -11.71 6.68 -9.40
C THR A 63 -10.50 7.03 -10.28
N LEU A 64 -10.75 7.66 -11.43
CA LEU A 64 -9.67 8.16 -12.29
C LEU A 64 -8.89 9.31 -11.62
N ASN A 65 -9.58 10.20 -10.90
CA ASN A 65 -8.92 11.25 -10.13
C ASN A 65 -7.99 10.66 -9.06
N TYR A 66 -8.44 9.64 -8.33
CA TYR A 66 -7.61 8.97 -7.33
C TYR A 66 -6.37 8.28 -7.95
N LEU A 67 -6.53 7.53 -9.05
CA LEU A 67 -5.42 6.79 -9.69
C LEU A 67 -4.41 7.69 -10.43
N PHE A 68 -4.91 8.77 -11.02
CA PHE A 68 -4.18 9.58 -11.99
C PHE A 68 -4.14 11.06 -11.60
N GLY A 69 -4.45 11.40 -10.34
CA GLY A 69 -4.41 12.75 -9.76
C GLY A 69 -5.03 13.86 -10.62
N LEU A 70 -6.19 13.60 -11.21
CA LEU A 70 -6.87 14.53 -12.11
C LEU A 70 -7.20 15.85 -11.40
N SER A 71 -6.76 16.97 -11.95
CA SER A 71 -7.26 18.29 -11.54
C SER A 71 -8.52 18.60 -12.35
N TYR A 72 -9.70 18.50 -11.75
CA TYR A 72 -10.95 18.98 -12.36
C TYR A 72 -11.12 20.47 -12.04
N ASN A 73 -11.14 21.33 -13.05
CA ASN A 73 -11.67 22.69 -12.89
C ASN A 73 -13.15 22.64 -13.29
N VAL A 74 -14.06 22.68 -12.31
CA VAL A 74 -15.49 22.84 -12.56
C VAL A 74 -15.71 24.27 -13.03
N TYR A 75 -15.75 24.50 -14.35
CA TYR A 75 -16.36 25.71 -14.88
C TYR A 75 -17.83 25.42 -15.21
N GLU A 76 -18.68 26.36 -14.80
CA GLU A 76 -20.15 26.31 -14.87
C GLU A 76 -20.66 25.69 -16.19
N TYR A 77 -21.51 24.67 -16.04
CA TYR A 77 -22.55 24.25 -16.98
C TYR A 77 -22.18 23.93 -18.45
N SER A 78 -20.92 23.72 -18.76
CA SER A 78 -20.49 23.06 -19.99
C SER A 78 -19.19 22.33 -19.72
N ILE A 79 -19.22 21.00 -19.73
CA ILE A 79 -18.00 20.19 -19.61
C ILE A 79 -17.25 20.24 -20.96
N GLY A 80 -16.71 21.42 -21.26
CA GLY A 80 -15.90 21.70 -22.43
C GLY A 80 -14.44 21.41 -22.09
N GLU A 81 -13.88 20.40 -22.77
CA GLU A 81 -12.46 20.06 -22.81
C GLU A 81 -11.73 20.04 -21.45
N LEU A 82 -11.88 18.94 -20.72
CA LEU A 82 -10.93 18.60 -19.67
C LEU A 82 -9.60 18.19 -20.30
N ALA A 83 -8.62 19.09 -20.25
CA ALA A 83 -7.22 18.74 -20.48
C ALA A 83 -6.70 18.00 -19.22
N TYR A 84 -6.78 16.66 -19.24
CA TYR A 84 -6.38 15.81 -18.13
C TYR A 84 -4.85 15.78 -17.98
N ASN A 85 -4.30 16.45 -16.97
CA ASN A 85 -2.95 16.20 -16.50
C ASN A 85 -2.96 14.97 -15.58
N ILE A 86 -2.49 13.83 -16.10
CA ILE A 86 -2.35 12.58 -15.34
C ILE A 86 -1.16 12.73 -14.38
N ARG A 87 -1.42 12.92 -13.09
CA ARG A 87 -0.41 12.77 -12.02
C ARG A 87 -0.35 11.30 -11.63
N ILE A 88 0.76 10.65 -11.88
CA ILE A 88 0.87 9.22 -11.61
C ILE A 88 1.73 9.02 -10.37
N ASP A 89 1.17 8.30 -9.42
CA ASP A 89 1.91 7.71 -8.31
C ASP A 89 2.54 6.39 -8.76
N VAL A 90 3.67 6.46 -9.48
CA VAL A 90 4.32 5.28 -10.10
C VAL A 90 5.26 4.57 -9.13
N PHE A 91 5.85 5.29 -8.18
CA PHE A 91 7.13 4.87 -7.62
C PHE A 91 7.05 4.33 -6.20
N SER A 92 6.16 4.85 -5.35
CA SER A 92 6.07 4.40 -3.96
C SER A 92 5.55 2.96 -3.87
N ASP A 93 4.38 2.71 -4.45
CA ASP A 93 3.71 1.41 -4.36
C ASP A 93 4.48 0.28 -5.04
N PHE A 94 5.02 0.55 -6.23
CA PHE A 94 5.80 -0.43 -6.99
C PHE A 94 7.03 -0.88 -6.20
N ILE A 95 7.76 0.07 -5.59
CA ILE A 95 8.87 -0.23 -4.68
C ILE A 95 8.35 -0.98 -3.45
N GLY A 96 7.22 -0.56 -2.88
CA GLY A 96 6.57 -1.22 -1.76
C GLY A 96 6.37 -2.72 -2.00
N TYR A 97 5.72 -3.07 -3.11
CA TYR A 97 5.49 -4.46 -3.49
C TYR A 97 6.78 -5.24 -3.77
N ILE A 98 7.78 -4.63 -4.40
CA ILE A 98 9.09 -5.26 -4.65
C ILE A 98 9.77 -5.59 -3.32
N LEU A 99 9.76 -4.65 -2.36
CA LEU A 99 10.34 -4.86 -1.04
C LEU A 99 9.58 -5.98 -0.31
N ILE A 100 8.26 -5.93 -0.24
CA ILE A 100 7.44 -6.99 0.37
C ILE A 100 7.78 -8.35 -0.24
N THR A 101 7.82 -8.46 -1.57
CA THR A 101 8.14 -9.70 -2.28
C THR A 101 9.53 -10.22 -1.90
N MET A 102 10.56 -9.39 -1.97
CA MET A 102 11.94 -9.79 -1.64
C MET A 102 12.06 -10.25 -0.19
N GLY A 103 11.45 -9.52 0.75
CA GLY A 103 11.48 -9.87 2.16
C GLY A 103 10.74 -11.18 2.45
N LEU A 104 9.56 -11.38 1.87
CA LEU A 104 8.77 -12.61 2.02
C LEU A 104 9.47 -13.82 1.42
N LEU A 105 10.08 -13.70 0.23
CA LEU A 105 10.86 -14.79 -0.39
C LEU A 105 12.05 -15.23 0.48
N LYS A 106 12.69 -14.29 1.18
CA LYS A 106 13.78 -14.62 2.10
C LYS A 106 13.27 -15.31 3.37
N LEU A 107 12.13 -14.86 3.91
CA LEU A 107 11.48 -15.48 5.07
C LEU A 107 10.74 -16.79 4.73
N ALA A 108 10.46 -17.07 3.46
CA ALA A 108 9.82 -18.32 2.99
C ALA A 108 10.55 -19.60 3.41
N LYS A 109 11.84 -19.50 3.78
CA LYS A 109 12.59 -20.62 4.37
C LYS A 109 12.09 -21.04 5.75
N LYS A 110 11.39 -20.15 6.48
CA LYS A 110 10.89 -20.39 7.84
C LYS A 110 9.48 -20.97 7.83
N THR A 111 8.59 -20.47 6.96
CA THR A 111 7.22 -20.97 6.82
C THR A 111 6.78 -20.97 5.36
N LYS A 112 6.02 -21.98 4.94
CA LYS A 112 5.48 -22.08 3.57
C LYS A 112 4.48 -20.96 3.25
N ILE A 113 3.83 -20.41 4.26
CA ILE A 113 2.86 -19.31 4.14
C ILE A 113 3.51 -18.07 3.53
N PHE A 114 4.75 -17.74 3.92
CA PHE A 114 5.45 -16.59 3.34
C PHE A 114 5.77 -16.78 1.86
N ASN A 115 5.93 -18.02 1.38
CA ASN A 115 6.07 -18.26 -0.06
C ASN A 115 4.78 -17.95 -0.82
N VAL A 116 3.63 -18.38 -0.28
CA VAL A 116 2.32 -18.05 -0.87
C VAL A 116 2.10 -16.53 -0.85
N ALA A 117 2.40 -15.87 0.26
CA ALA A 117 2.32 -14.41 0.37
C ALA A 117 3.21 -13.69 -0.66
N ALA A 118 4.43 -14.20 -0.91
CA ALA A 118 5.30 -13.66 -1.94
C ALA A 118 4.72 -13.83 -3.35
N MET A 119 4.14 -14.99 -3.67
CA MET A 119 3.49 -15.21 -4.96
C MET A 119 2.29 -14.29 -5.16
N THR A 120 1.49 -14.06 -4.11
CA THR A 120 0.38 -13.09 -4.15
C THR A 120 0.88 -11.66 -4.33
N SER A 121 2.01 -11.30 -3.70
CA SER A 121 2.66 -10.01 -3.91
C SER A 121 3.17 -9.83 -5.34
N ILE A 122 3.67 -10.88 -6.00
CA ILE A 122 4.01 -10.83 -7.44
C ILE A 122 2.74 -10.59 -8.28
N GLY A 123 1.62 -11.22 -7.92
CA GLY A 123 0.32 -10.95 -8.54
C GLY A 123 -0.10 -9.48 -8.40
N ALA A 124 0.11 -8.89 -7.23
CA ALA A 124 -0.16 -7.47 -6.99
C ALA A 124 0.72 -6.56 -7.86
N ILE A 125 2.00 -6.89 -8.03
CA ILE A 125 2.90 -6.15 -8.95
C ILE A 125 2.37 -6.18 -10.38
N ILE A 126 1.95 -7.35 -10.88
CA ILE A 126 1.42 -7.48 -12.25
C ILE A 126 0.16 -6.64 -12.41
N LEU A 127 -0.75 -6.71 -11.44
CA LEU A 127 -1.99 -5.94 -11.43
C LEU A 127 -1.74 -4.43 -11.37
N TYR A 128 -0.77 -4.02 -10.56
CA TYR A 128 -0.31 -2.65 -10.45
C TYR A 128 0.23 -2.13 -11.79
N VAL A 129 1.11 -2.88 -12.45
CA VAL A 129 1.63 -2.48 -13.77
C VAL A 129 0.50 -2.44 -14.81
N ALA A 130 -0.39 -3.43 -14.81
CA ALA A 130 -1.51 -3.49 -15.75
C ALA A 130 -2.44 -2.27 -15.63
N THR A 131 -2.79 -1.87 -14.40
CA THR A 131 -3.64 -0.69 -14.15
C THR A 131 -3.03 0.60 -14.66
N ARG A 132 -1.69 0.75 -14.61
CA ARG A 132 -1.00 1.96 -15.10
C ARG A 132 -0.80 1.97 -16.62
N LEU A 133 -0.89 0.81 -17.28
CA LEU A 133 -0.86 0.68 -18.74
C LEU A 133 -2.23 0.85 -19.41
N LEU A 134 -3.34 0.65 -18.67
CA LEU A 134 -4.70 0.78 -19.20
C LEU A 134 -4.98 2.08 -19.97
N PRO A 135 -4.56 3.27 -19.49
CA PRO A 135 -4.64 4.54 -20.22
C PRO A 135 -4.22 4.51 -21.69
N PHE A 136 -3.25 3.66 -22.05
CA PHE A 136 -2.71 3.59 -23.40
C PHE A 136 -3.49 2.63 -24.32
N MET A 137 -4.38 1.82 -23.74
CA MET A 137 -5.11 0.76 -24.44
C MET A 137 -6.61 1.06 -24.57
N PHE A 138 -7.20 1.72 -23.57
CA PHE A 138 -8.63 1.99 -23.47
C PHE A 138 -8.91 3.46 -23.17
N ASN A 139 -10.10 3.94 -23.54
CA ASN A 139 -10.52 5.32 -23.34
C ASN A 139 -12.02 5.36 -22.95
N GLY A 140 -12.49 6.50 -22.43
CA GLY A 140 -13.88 6.77 -22.10
C GLY A 140 -14.41 5.88 -20.97
N ALA A 141 -15.69 5.56 -21.03
CA ALA A 141 -16.38 4.79 -19.98
C ALA A 141 -15.76 3.39 -19.75
N GLN A 142 -15.22 2.74 -20.78
CA GLN A 142 -14.61 1.43 -20.64
C GLN A 142 -13.38 1.45 -19.73
N LEU A 143 -12.52 2.47 -19.87
CA LEU A 143 -11.36 2.68 -19.00
C LEU A 143 -11.80 2.87 -17.54
N CYS A 144 -12.81 3.70 -17.32
CA CYS A 144 -13.44 3.94 -16.01
C CYS A 144 -13.89 2.64 -15.31
N TYR A 145 -14.67 1.80 -16.01
CA TYR A 145 -15.15 0.52 -15.44
C TYR A 145 -13.99 -0.43 -15.11
N MET A 146 -12.98 -0.53 -15.99
CA MET A 146 -11.84 -1.42 -15.77
C MET A 146 -10.99 -0.95 -14.59
N CYS A 147 -10.67 0.34 -14.51
CA CYS A 147 -9.91 0.92 -13.40
C CYS A 147 -10.60 0.68 -12.05
N PHE A 148 -11.93 0.88 -11.98
CA PHE A 148 -12.70 0.66 -10.76
C PHE A 148 -12.57 -0.77 -10.22
N TRP A 149 -12.80 -1.78 -11.05
CA TRP A 149 -12.72 -3.18 -10.62
C TRP A 149 -11.29 -3.62 -10.30
N LEU A 150 -10.29 -3.10 -11.00
CA LEU A 150 -8.90 -3.46 -10.75
C LEU A 150 -8.36 -2.84 -9.45
N ILE A 151 -8.81 -1.65 -9.05
CA ILE A 151 -8.48 -1.09 -7.72
C ILE A 151 -9.03 -1.96 -6.61
N ILE A 152 -10.29 -2.39 -6.73
CA ILE A 152 -10.91 -3.30 -5.75
C ILE A 152 -10.12 -4.62 -5.68
N ALA A 153 -9.73 -5.15 -6.83
CA ALA A 153 -8.88 -6.35 -6.89
C ALA A 153 -7.51 -6.12 -6.25
N GLN A 154 -6.89 -4.95 -6.45
CA GLN A 154 -5.61 -4.59 -5.85
C GLN A 154 -5.72 -4.50 -4.32
N MET A 155 -6.74 -3.79 -3.80
CA MET A 155 -7.02 -3.74 -2.36
C MET A 155 -7.25 -5.14 -1.78
N GLY A 156 -7.96 -6.01 -2.50
CA GLY A 156 -8.16 -7.41 -2.10
C GLY A 156 -6.84 -8.16 -1.96
N LEU A 157 -5.91 -7.98 -2.90
CA LEU A 157 -4.57 -8.58 -2.82
C LEU A 157 -3.77 -8.04 -1.63
N ASP A 158 -3.84 -6.74 -1.34
CA ASP A 158 -3.14 -6.13 -0.21
C ASP A 158 -3.63 -6.71 1.13
N ILE A 159 -4.95 -6.87 1.28
CA ILE A 159 -5.56 -7.51 2.45
C ILE A 159 -5.08 -8.96 2.57
N CYS A 160 -5.04 -9.72 1.46
CA CYS A 160 -4.56 -11.10 1.45
C CYS A 160 -3.07 -11.20 1.84
N ILE A 161 -2.22 -10.33 1.29
CA ILE A 161 -0.78 -10.30 1.59
C ILE A 161 -0.57 -9.97 3.07
N GLY A 162 -1.26 -8.94 3.58
CA GLY A 162 -1.22 -8.55 4.99
C GLY A 162 -1.68 -9.68 5.92
N TYR A 163 -2.79 -10.35 5.57
CA TYR A 163 -3.30 -11.50 6.33
C TYR A 163 -2.28 -12.63 6.41
N MET A 164 -1.73 -13.06 5.26
CA MET A 164 -0.76 -14.16 5.22
C MET A 164 0.53 -13.79 5.94
N PHE A 165 0.97 -12.54 5.85
CA PHE A 165 2.12 -12.05 6.62
C PHE A 165 1.86 -12.14 8.13
N VAL A 166 0.73 -11.62 8.61
CA VAL A 166 0.34 -11.68 10.03
C VAL A 166 0.19 -13.10 10.52
N TYR A 167 -0.44 -13.96 9.71
CA TYR A 167 -0.59 -15.37 10.03
C TYR A 167 0.77 -16.06 10.15
N GLY A 168 1.67 -15.84 9.19
CA GLY A 168 3.03 -16.39 9.23
C GLY A 168 3.85 -15.87 10.42
N VAL A 169 3.68 -14.60 10.81
CA VAL A 169 4.29 -14.03 12.03
C VAL A 169 3.72 -14.68 13.30
N CYS A 170 2.40 -14.86 13.36
CA CYS A 170 1.74 -15.50 14.50
C CYS A 170 2.10 -16.99 14.64
N ASP A 171 2.33 -17.69 13.53
CA ASP A 171 2.77 -19.09 13.51
C ASP A 171 4.19 -19.22 14.11
N LEU A 172 5.08 -18.30 13.77
CA LEU A 172 6.42 -18.20 14.39
C LEU A 172 6.37 -17.87 15.90
N LEU A 173 5.29 -17.25 16.37
CA LEU A 173 5.04 -16.89 17.78
C LEU A 173 4.18 -17.94 18.51
N SER A 174 4.33 -19.23 18.19
CA SER A 174 3.42 -20.30 18.66
C SER A 174 3.42 -20.56 20.19
N GLY A 175 4.40 -20.08 20.94
CA GLY A 175 4.51 -20.28 22.39
C GLY A 175 3.40 -19.64 23.23
N TYR A 176 3.08 -20.25 24.38
CA TYR A 176 2.04 -19.76 25.32
C TYR A 176 2.33 -18.34 25.84
N GLN A 177 3.60 -18.02 26.08
CA GLN A 177 4.04 -16.70 26.54
C GLN A 177 3.73 -15.56 25.54
N TYR A 178 3.47 -15.88 24.27
CA TYR A 178 3.21 -14.89 23.21
C TYR A 178 1.73 -14.77 22.82
N VAL A 179 0.81 -15.36 23.58
CA VAL A 179 -0.63 -15.28 23.30
C VAL A 179 -1.13 -13.84 23.29
N ARG A 180 -0.66 -13.00 24.22
CA ARG A 180 -1.05 -11.58 24.29
C ARG A 180 -0.57 -10.81 23.06
N ASP A 181 0.67 -11.03 22.65
CA ASP A 181 1.27 -10.31 21.52
C ASP A 181 0.65 -10.74 20.19
N ARG A 182 0.39 -12.05 20.00
CA ARG A 182 -0.35 -12.54 18.81
C ARG A 182 -1.72 -11.90 18.69
N ARG A 183 -2.48 -11.79 19.79
CA ARG A 183 -3.77 -11.12 19.80
C ARG A 183 -3.64 -9.63 19.43
N ALA A 184 -2.65 -8.93 19.99
CA ALA A 184 -2.41 -7.53 19.68
C ALA A 184 -2.07 -7.31 18.19
N ILE A 185 -1.22 -8.16 17.61
CA ILE A 185 -0.88 -8.11 16.17
C ILE A 185 -2.13 -8.38 15.32
N GLY A 186 -2.91 -9.40 15.64
CA GLY A 186 -4.14 -9.72 14.90
C GLY A 186 -5.18 -8.60 14.96
N ILE A 187 -5.42 -8.00 16.14
CA ILE A 187 -6.37 -6.90 16.31
C ILE A 187 -5.90 -5.64 15.58
N SER A 188 -4.62 -5.29 15.69
CA SER A 188 -4.07 -4.10 15.03
C SER A 188 -4.07 -4.24 13.50
N TRP A 189 -3.80 -5.42 12.96
CA TRP A 189 -3.98 -5.68 11.53
C TRP A 189 -5.45 -5.53 11.11
N PHE A 190 -6.37 -6.14 11.83
CA PHE A 190 -7.80 -6.05 11.50
C PHE A 190 -8.30 -4.61 11.53
N ALA A 191 -7.91 -3.83 12.56
CA ALA A 191 -8.22 -2.41 12.65
C ALA A 191 -7.66 -1.62 11.45
N SER A 192 -6.43 -1.94 11.02
CA SER A 192 -5.80 -1.32 9.84
C SER A 192 -6.56 -1.65 8.56
N VAL A 193 -7.06 -2.88 8.37
CA VAL A 193 -7.86 -3.26 7.21
C VAL A 193 -9.18 -2.50 7.17
N VAL A 194 -9.90 -2.43 8.29
CA VAL A 194 -11.18 -1.70 8.38
C VAL A 194 -10.98 -0.22 8.06
N LEU A 195 -9.89 0.39 8.56
CA LEU A 195 -9.58 1.78 8.29
C LEU A 195 -9.17 2.04 6.84
N ASN A 196 -8.32 1.20 6.24
CA ASN A 196 -7.98 1.31 4.82
C ASN A 196 -9.22 1.25 3.92
N ILE A 197 -10.15 0.31 4.18
CA ILE A 197 -11.42 0.23 3.44
C ILE A 197 -12.25 1.50 3.65
N THR A 198 -12.30 2.01 4.89
CA THR A 198 -13.03 3.23 5.22
C THR A 198 -12.44 4.45 4.49
N VAL A 199 -11.11 4.59 4.49
CA VAL A 199 -10.38 5.66 3.79
C VAL A 199 -10.63 5.59 2.30
N MET A 200 -10.57 4.40 1.68
CA MET A 200 -10.87 4.24 0.25
C MET A 200 -12.28 4.73 -0.09
N VAL A 201 -13.29 4.35 0.71
CA VAL A 201 -14.67 4.81 0.51
C VAL A 201 -14.79 6.32 0.71
N VAL A 202 -14.15 6.88 1.74
CA VAL A 202 -14.13 8.33 2.00
C VAL A 202 -13.42 9.08 0.88
N MET A 203 -12.34 8.54 0.30
CA MET A 203 -11.64 9.11 -0.86
C MET A 203 -12.52 9.13 -2.10
N TRP A 204 -13.27 8.07 -2.37
CA TRP A 204 -14.24 8.06 -3.47
C TRP A 204 -15.37 9.07 -3.28
N MET A 205 -15.75 9.36 -2.03
CA MET A 205 -16.75 10.37 -1.69
C MET A 205 -16.14 11.76 -1.46
N ALA A 206 -14.81 11.90 -1.46
CA ALA A 206 -14.10 13.12 -1.07
C ALA A 206 -14.55 14.39 -1.81
N PRO A 207 -14.88 14.36 -3.11
CA PRO A 207 -15.39 15.53 -3.82
C PRO A 207 -16.73 16.06 -3.28
N MET A 208 -17.46 15.23 -2.54
CA MET A 208 -18.73 15.57 -1.87
C MET A 208 -18.56 15.84 -0.37
N MET A 209 -17.36 15.66 0.18
CA MET A 209 -17.09 15.72 1.62
C MET A 209 -16.18 16.91 1.99
N ASN A 210 -16.26 17.35 3.23
CA ASN A 210 -15.35 18.36 3.76
C ASN A 210 -13.90 17.83 3.77
N GLY A 211 -12.97 18.54 3.12
CA GLY A 211 -11.56 18.16 3.04
C GLY A 211 -10.86 17.99 4.41
N ALA A 212 -11.37 18.64 5.46
CA ALA A 212 -10.89 18.42 6.83
C ALA A 212 -11.17 17.00 7.35
N LEU A 213 -12.31 16.43 6.97
CA LEU A 213 -12.70 15.07 7.36
C LEU A 213 -11.84 14.03 6.65
N LEU A 214 -11.59 14.21 5.34
CA LEU A 214 -10.64 13.35 4.61
C LEU A 214 -9.24 13.38 5.25
N THR A 215 -8.75 14.57 5.59
CA THR A 215 -7.43 14.73 6.25
C THR A 215 -7.38 14.01 7.59
N PHE A 216 -8.45 14.10 8.39
CA PHE A 216 -8.56 13.39 9.67
C PHE A 216 -8.47 11.87 9.50
N TYR A 217 -9.24 11.29 8.55
CA TYR A 217 -9.22 9.85 8.32
C TYR A 217 -7.86 9.36 7.84
N ASN A 218 -7.17 10.10 6.97
CA ASN A 218 -5.82 9.76 6.52
C ASN A 218 -4.79 9.75 7.67
N ILE A 219 -4.84 10.74 8.56
CA ILE A 219 -3.96 10.80 9.74
C ILE A 219 -4.28 9.66 10.70
N PHE A 220 -5.56 9.36 10.90
CA PHE A 220 -5.99 8.31 11.80
C PHE A 220 -5.59 6.92 11.30
N ASP A 221 -5.77 6.65 10.01
CA ASP A 221 -5.31 5.42 9.37
C ASP A 221 -3.78 5.25 9.48
N LEU A 222 -3.01 6.31 9.19
CA LEU A 222 -1.56 6.28 9.36
C LEU A 222 -1.16 5.93 10.81
N ALA A 223 -1.83 6.54 11.81
CA ALA A 223 -1.54 6.28 13.21
C ALA A 223 -1.78 4.80 13.59
N VAL A 224 -2.87 4.20 13.11
CA VAL A 224 -3.20 2.79 13.40
C VAL A 224 -2.22 1.84 12.69
N ASN A 225 -1.85 2.13 11.45
CA ASN A 225 -0.84 1.35 10.73
C ASN A 225 0.55 1.40 11.41
N LEU A 226 0.97 2.56 11.91
CA LEU A 226 2.22 2.69 12.68
C LEU A 226 2.16 1.86 13.98
N LEU A 227 0.99 1.80 14.62
CA LEU A 227 0.77 1.01 15.82
C LEU A 227 0.85 -0.50 15.51
N PHE A 228 0.28 -0.94 14.38
CA PHE A 228 0.45 -2.30 13.87
C PHE A 228 1.93 -2.66 13.66
N PHE A 229 2.70 -1.81 12.98
CA PHE A 229 4.13 -2.04 12.78
C PHE A 229 4.93 -2.05 14.07
N TRP A 230 4.58 -1.19 15.02
CA TRP A 230 5.19 -1.17 16.35
C TRP A 230 5.04 -2.51 17.07
N PHE A 231 3.84 -3.12 17.03
CA PHE A 231 3.62 -4.42 17.64
C PHE A 231 4.49 -5.52 17.01
N VAL A 232 4.56 -5.58 15.67
CA VAL A 232 5.40 -6.56 14.97
C VAL A 232 6.88 -6.36 15.28
N PHE A 233 7.35 -5.11 15.26
CA PHE A 233 8.75 -4.78 15.50
C PHE A 233 9.17 -5.04 16.95
N ARG A 234 8.27 -4.83 17.91
CA ARG A 234 8.51 -5.11 19.34
C ARG A 234 8.84 -6.58 19.61
N VAL A 235 8.23 -7.51 18.86
CA VAL A 235 8.43 -8.95 19.06
C VAL A 235 9.38 -9.58 18.03
N ARG A 236 10.06 -8.76 17.22
CA ARG A 236 10.93 -9.21 16.11
C ARG A 236 12.00 -10.22 16.53
N ASP A 237 12.61 -10.04 17.69
CA ASP A 237 13.74 -10.86 18.14
C ASP A 237 13.26 -12.29 18.44
N TYR A 238 12.01 -12.42 18.92
CA TYR A 238 11.33 -13.71 19.15
C TYR A 238 10.84 -14.37 17.86
N ILE A 239 10.28 -13.61 16.92
CA ILE A 239 9.84 -14.10 15.61
C ILE A 239 10.98 -14.85 14.91
N LEU A 240 12.22 -14.42 15.13
CA LEU A 240 13.39 -14.88 14.41
C LEU A 240 14.25 -15.89 15.19
N GLY A 241 13.80 -16.27 16.39
CA GLY A 241 14.48 -17.27 17.22
C GLY A 241 15.78 -16.77 17.87
N TYR A 242 16.03 -15.45 17.88
CA TYR A 242 17.16 -14.87 18.59
C TYR A 242 16.77 -14.65 20.05
N LYS A 243 16.99 -15.66 20.90
CA LYS A 243 16.86 -15.47 22.35
C LYS A 243 17.84 -14.40 22.82
N GLN A 244 17.33 -13.39 23.53
CA GLN A 244 18.08 -12.80 24.64
C GLN A 244 18.05 -13.83 25.78
N SER A 245 19.20 -14.45 26.03
CA SER A 245 19.53 -15.00 27.33
C SER A 245 19.70 -13.88 28.34
#